data_AF-A0A0B6ZZG8-F1
#
_entry.id   AF-A0A0B6ZZG8-F1
#
_cell.length_a   1.000
_cell.length_b   1.000
_cell.length_c   1.000
_cell.angle_alpha   90.00
_cell.angle_beta   90.00
_cell.angle_gamma   90.00
#
_symmetry.space_group_name_H-M   'P 1'
#
loop_
_entity.id
_entity.type
_entity.pdbx_description
1 polymer ?
#
loop_
_entity_poly.entity_id
_entity_poly.type
_entity_poly.pdbx_seq_one_letter_code
_entity_poly.pdbx_strand_id
1 'polypeptide(L)'
;MKMSPADLSENVIAAASQISAGVAGGAKNIKQLSIKSSLSLSIPIYMSEGGPQDVKFPRERRAKKVEAEEISTLLDAKVKVYPDGRIIVIKDGEKEAPPKRQKRKNVNQHKKQLRKKTQDVKPPQAKKFKKK
;
A
#
# COMPACT_ATOMS: atom_id res chain seq x y z
N MET A 1 -32.41 26.42 9.05
CA MET A 1 -31.62 27.42 8.29
C MET A 1 -31.52 26.96 6.86
N LYS A 2 -31.88 27.82 5.90
CA LYS A 2 -31.71 27.54 4.47
C LYS A 2 -30.39 28.18 4.04
N MET A 3 -29.44 27.36 3.61
CA MET A 3 -28.14 27.83 3.09
C MET A 3 -28.35 28.42 1.70
N SER A 4 -27.64 29.51 1.36
CA SER A 4 -27.76 30.07 0.01
C SER A 4 -27.10 29.14 -1.02
N PRO A 5 -27.49 29.20 -2.31
CA PRO A 5 -26.84 28.42 -3.35
C PRO A 5 -25.33 28.72 -3.47
N ALA A 6 -24.93 29.97 -3.22
CA ALA A 6 -23.54 30.39 -3.24
C ALA A 6 -22.73 29.70 -2.14
N ASP A 7 -23.21 29.77 -0.89
CA ASP A 7 -22.52 29.14 0.24
C ASP A 7 -22.46 27.61 0.08
N LEU A 8 -23.49 27.00 -0.53
CA LEU A 8 -23.49 25.58 -0.86
C LEU A 8 -22.36 25.23 -1.85
N SER A 9 -22.17 26.04 -2.88
CA SER A 9 -21.13 25.82 -3.88
C SER A 9 -19.73 25.94 -3.27
N GLU A 10 -19.51 26.94 -2.42
CA GLU A 10 -18.24 27.13 -1.71
C GLU A 10 -17.93 25.95 -0.80
N ASN A 11 -18.94 25.46 -0.05
CA ASN A 11 -18.79 24.29 0.79
C ASN A 11 -18.42 23.04 0.00
N VAL A 12 -19.04 22.83 -1.16
CA VAL A 12 -18.72 21.70 -2.04
C VAL A 12 -17.27 21.78 -2.52
N ILE A 13 -16.82 22.96 -2.95
CA ILE A 13 -15.43 23.18 -3.41
C ILE A 13 -14.45 22.97 -2.25
N ALA A 14 -14.74 23.50 -1.07
CA ALA A 14 -13.91 23.34 0.12
C ALA A 14 -13.81 21.86 0.52
N ALA A 15 -14.93 21.13 0.54
CA ALA A 15 -14.95 19.71 0.84
C ALA A 15 -14.15 18.88 -0.19
N ALA A 16 -14.34 19.14 -1.49
CA ALA A 16 -13.59 18.47 -2.55
C ALA A 16 -12.07 18.72 -2.41
N SER A 17 -11.69 19.95 -2.07
CA SER A 17 -10.29 20.34 -1.86
C SER A 17 -9.67 19.60 -0.67
N GLN A 18 -10.38 19.54 0.46
CA GLN A 18 -9.93 18.80 1.64
C GLN A 18 -9.79 17.31 1.37
N ILE A 19 -10.76 16.70 0.68
CA ILE A 19 -10.70 15.29 0.28
C ILE A 19 -9.47 15.06 -0.60
N SER A 20 -9.22 15.94 -1.58
CA SER A 20 -8.07 15.82 -2.47
C SER A 20 -6.73 15.91 -1.74
N ALA A 21 -6.62 16.75 -0.71
CA ALA A 21 -5.41 16.91 0.09
C ALA A 21 -5.16 15.72 1.04
N GLY A 22 -6.23 15.06 1.51
CA GLY A 22 -6.13 13.91 2.41
C GLY A 22 -5.72 12.61 1.72
N VAL A 23 -5.90 12.49 0.41
CA VAL A 23 -5.57 11.28 -0.35
C VAL A 23 -4.13 11.35 -0.88
N ALA A 24 -3.32 10.33 -0.57
CA ALA A 24 -1.99 10.21 -1.15
C ALA A 24 -2.08 10.11 -2.68
N GLY A 25 -1.35 10.97 -3.40
CA GLY A 25 -1.48 11.12 -4.86
C GLY A 25 -2.50 12.16 -5.31
N GLY A 26 -3.15 12.86 -4.38
CA GLY A 26 -4.00 14.02 -4.65
C GLY A 26 -5.29 13.68 -5.39
N ALA A 27 -5.85 14.68 -6.09
CA ALA A 27 -7.06 14.53 -6.90
C ALA A 27 -6.96 13.42 -7.96
N LYS A 28 -5.76 13.16 -8.50
CA LYS A 28 -5.54 12.11 -9.51
C LYS A 28 -5.79 10.69 -8.99
N ASN A 29 -5.75 10.49 -7.67
CA ASN A 29 -6.06 9.22 -7.04
C ASN A 29 -7.55 9.08 -6.65
N ILE A 30 -8.37 10.08 -6.95
CA ILE A 30 -9.81 10.04 -6.70
C ILE A 30 -10.50 9.61 -8.00
N LYS A 31 -11.23 8.49 -7.98
CA LYS A 31 -11.89 7.98 -9.19
C LYS A 31 -13.09 8.83 -9.63
N GLN A 32 -13.93 9.20 -8.67
CA GLN A 32 -15.17 9.94 -8.91
C GLN A 32 -15.61 10.63 -7.62
N LEU A 33 -16.12 11.86 -7.73
CA LEU A 33 -16.90 12.51 -6.66
C LEU A 33 -18.32 12.73 -7.15
N SER A 34 -19.28 12.51 -6.26
CA SER A 34 -20.70 12.62 -6.59
C SER A 34 -21.48 13.21 -5.44
N ILE A 35 -22.48 14.02 -5.78
CA ILE A 35 -23.39 14.64 -4.82
C ILE A 35 -24.74 13.96 -4.95
N LYS A 36 -25.41 13.72 -3.82
CA LYS A 36 -26.79 13.25 -3.80
C LYS A 36 -27.53 13.92 -2.66
N SER A 37 -28.83 14.10 -2.83
CA SER A 37 -29.74 14.32 -1.71
C SER A 37 -30.23 12.98 -1.15
N SER A 38 -31.01 13.01 -0.07
CA SER A 38 -31.55 11.81 0.56
C SER A 38 -32.43 10.96 -0.36
N LEU A 39 -33.15 11.61 -1.28
CA LEU A 39 -34.15 10.98 -2.15
C LEU A 39 -33.78 11.03 -3.64
N SER A 40 -32.75 11.80 -4.03
CA SER A 40 -32.36 11.94 -5.43
C SER A 40 -31.33 10.91 -5.86
N LEU A 41 -31.29 10.67 -7.17
CA LEU A 41 -30.16 10.01 -7.81
C LEU A 41 -28.87 10.82 -7.58
N SER A 42 -27.75 10.10 -7.62
CA SER A 42 -26.43 10.69 -7.42
C SER A 42 -25.91 11.30 -8.72
N ILE A 43 -25.46 12.54 -8.64
CA ILE A 43 -24.91 13.31 -9.75
C ILE A 43 -23.38 13.34 -9.62
N PRO A 44 -22.63 12.80 -10.58
CA PRO A 44 -21.18 12.92 -10.59
C PRO A 44 -20.76 14.37 -10.88
N ILE A 45 -19.88 14.92 -10.05
CA ILE A 45 -19.31 16.26 -10.19
C ILE A 45 -17.84 16.24 -10.59
N TYR A 46 -17.17 15.09 -10.43
CA TYR A 46 -15.78 14.88 -10.81
C TYR A 46 -15.58 13.42 -11.22
N MET A 47 -14.77 13.19 -12.24
CA MET A 47 -14.36 11.86 -12.67
C MET A 47 -12.90 11.92 -13.15
N SER A 48 -12.06 10.99 -12.69
CA SER A 48 -10.68 10.91 -13.16
C SER A 48 -10.61 10.20 -14.52
N GLU A 49 -9.86 10.78 -15.45
CA GLU A 49 -9.59 10.16 -16.75
C GLU A 49 -8.41 9.17 -16.71
N GLY A 50 -7.50 9.36 -15.75
CA GLY A 50 -6.28 8.56 -15.61
C GLY A 50 -6.47 7.25 -14.85
N GLY A 51 -5.51 6.34 -15.04
CA GLY A 51 -5.47 5.07 -14.31
C GLY A 51 -4.51 5.10 -13.11
N PRO A 52 -4.41 4.00 -12.35
CA PRO A 52 -3.52 3.91 -11.18
C PRO A 52 -2.05 4.21 -11.49
N GLN A 53 -1.62 4.00 -12.73
CA GLN A 53 -0.26 4.30 -13.21
C GLN A 53 0.08 5.80 -13.20
N ASP A 54 -0.91 6.68 -13.28
CA ASP A 54 -0.72 8.13 -13.37
C ASP A 54 -0.63 8.79 -11.97
N VAL A 55 -0.89 8.00 -10.92
CA VAL A 55 -0.87 8.44 -9.53
C VAL A 55 0.56 8.45 -9.00
N LYS A 56 1.07 9.65 -8.70
CA LYS A 56 2.38 9.83 -8.08
C LYS A 56 2.26 9.86 -6.56
N PHE A 57 2.72 8.79 -5.91
CA PHE A 57 2.83 8.78 -4.46
C PHE A 57 4.08 9.54 -4.00
N PRO A 58 4.00 10.36 -2.95
CA PRO A 58 5.18 10.92 -2.32
C PRO A 58 6.05 9.75 -1.83
N ARG A 59 7.26 9.63 -2.38
CA ARG A 59 8.22 8.63 -1.92
C ARG A 59 8.66 9.03 -0.52
N GLU A 60 8.38 8.19 0.47
CA GLU A 60 9.03 8.30 1.77
C GLU A 60 10.55 8.33 1.54
N ARG A 61 11.20 9.40 1.99
CA ARG A 61 12.66 9.51 1.91
C ARG A 61 13.22 8.31 2.66
N ARG A 62 13.88 7.41 1.94
CA ARG A 62 14.62 6.28 2.55
C ARG A 62 15.50 6.86 3.65
N ALA A 63 15.47 6.20 4.82
CA ALA A 63 16.25 6.59 5.99
C ALA A 63 17.69 6.94 5.58
N LYS A 64 18.20 8.07 6.10
CA LYS A 64 19.55 8.56 5.83
C LYS A 64 20.53 7.41 5.94
N LYS A 65 21.43 7.28 4.96
CA LYS A 65 22.54 6.33 5.05
C LYS A 65 23.29 6.66 6.35
N VAL A 66 23.33 5.67 7.23
CA VAL A 66 24.18 5.71 8.41
C VAL A 66 25.62 5.71 7.91
N GLU A 67 26.31 6.82 8.12
CA GLU A 67 27.75 6.92 7.91
C GLU A 67 28.44 6.26 9.11
N ALA A 68 29.55 5.56 8.84
CA ALA A 68 30.32 4.95 9.90
C ALA A 68 31.17 6.02 10.57
N GLU A 69 31.00 6.20 11.88
CA GLU A 69 31.82 7.10 12.68
C GLU A 69 32.96 6.31 13.34
N GLU A 70 34.11 6.95 13.47
CA GLU A 70 35.25 6.42 14.22
C GLU A 70 35.00 6.68 15.70
N ILE A 71 34.99 5.62 16.52
CA ILE A 71 34.76 5.74 17.96
C ILE A 71 36.10 5.54 18.68
N SER A 72 36.51 6.55 19.46
CA SER A 72 37.80 6.60 20.19
C SER A 72 37.99 5.50 21.27
N THR A 73 36.97 4.69 21.57
CA THR A 73 37.05 3.58 22.54
C THR A 73 37.63 2.28 21.96
N LEU A 74 37.76 2.17 20.63
CA LEU A 74 38.51 1.10 19.95
C LEU A 74 39.55 1.77 19.06
N LEU A 75 40.83 1.69 19.43
CA LEU A 75 41.90 2.13 18.54
C LEU A 75 41.76 1.42 17.17
N ASP A 76 41.64 2.21 16.11
CA ASP A 76 41.59 1.80 14.70
C ASP A 76 40.38 0.96 14.25
N ALA A 77 39.16 1.26 14.74
CA ALA A 77 37.93 0.63 14.24
C ALA A 77 36.85 1.64 13.82
N LYS A 78 36.27 1.44 12.63
CA LYS A 78 35.12 2.21 12.11
C LYS A 78 33.83 1.50 12.47
N VAL A 79 32.81 2.23 12.93
CA VAL A 79 31.58 1.61 13.41
C VAL A 79 30.35 2.22 12.74
N LYS A 80 29.45 1.36 12.25
CA LYS A 80 28.18 1.75 11.64
C LYS A 80 27.04 1.56 12.62
N VAL A 81 26.38 2.65 13.02
CA VAL A 81 25.33 2.66 14.04
C VAL A 81 23.94 2.87 13.42
N TYR A 82 23.14 1.83 13.39
CA TYR A 82 21.79 1.91 12.83
C TYR A 82 20.81 2.60 13.79
N PRO A 83 19.75 3.28 13.28
CA PRO A 83 18.76 3.95 14.12
C PRO A 83 17.97 3.03 15.06
N ASP A 84 18.02 1.70 14.83
CA ASP A 84 17.44 0.67 15.70
C ASP A 84 18.39 0.25 16.84
N GLY A 85 19.53 0.92 17.00
CA GLY A 85 20.52 0.65 18.03
C GLY A 85 21.50 -0.48 17.68
N ARG A 86 21.45 -1.03 16.46
CA ARG A 86 22.41 -2.07 16.03
C ARG A 86 23.73 -1.44 15.63
N ILE A 87 24.82 -2.04 16.10
CA ILE A 87 26.19 -1.56 15.90
C ILE A 87 26.97 -2.61 15.11
N ILE A 88 27.57 -2.21 13.98
CA ILE A 88 28.47 -3.06 13.19
C ILE A 88 29.87 -2.47 13.25
N VAL A 89 30.83 -3.21 13.79
CA VAL A 89 32.25 -2.83 13.85
C VAL A 89 32.94 -3.31 12.58
N ILE A 90 33.58 -2.38 11.86
CA ILE A 90 34.38 -2.62 10.66
C ILE A 90 35.86 -2.44 11.08
N LYS A 91 36.62 -3.54 11.05
CA LYS A 91 38.07 -3.52 11.27
C LYS A 91 38.77 -3.36 9.93
N ASP A 92 39.87 -2.61 9.91
CA ASP A 92 40.64 -2.37 8.68
C ASP A 92 41.16 -3.70 8.09
N GLY A 93 40.74 -4.01 6.86
CA GLY A 93 41.13 -5.22 6.11
C GLY A 93 40.00 -6.19 5.79
N GLU A 94 38.83 -6.10 6.44
CA GLU A 94 37.67 -6.94 6.10
C GLU A 94 36.79 -6.24 5.05
N LYS A 95 36.76 -6.79 3.82
CA LYS A 95 35.74 -6.42 2.82
C LYS A 95 34.37 -6.83 3.34
N GLU A 96 33.43 -5.88 3.30
CA GLU A 96 32.03 -6.06 3.66
C GLU A 96 31.48 -7.40 3.16
N ALA A 97 31.19 -8.35 4.06
CA ALA A 97 30.37 -9.48 3.71
C ALA A 97 28.96 -8.94 3.42
N PRO A 98 28.40 -9.14 2.21
CA PRO A 98 27.07 -8.65 1.90
C PRO A 98 26.09 -9.25 2.91
N PRO A 99 25.07 -8.48 3.36
CA PRO A 99 24.12 -8.98 4.34
C PRO A 99 23.52 -10.27 3.81
N LYS A 100 23.67 -11.37 4.56
CA LYS A 100 23.07 -12.66 4.24
C LYS A 100 21.57 -12.42 4.05
N ARG A 101 21.13 -12.36 2.79
CA ARG A 101 19.73 -12.33 2.40
C ARG A 101 19.09 -13.56 3.02
N GLN A 102 18.41 -13.39 4.15
CA GLN A 102 17.51 -14.41 4.66
C GLN A 102 16.47 -14.63 3.56
N LYS A 103 16.59 -15.75 2.83
CA LYS A 103 15.61 -16.16 1.84
C LYS A 103 14.27 -16.24 2.57
N ARG A 104 13.38 -15.27 2.33
CA ARG A 104 11.99 -15.36 2.74
C ARG A 104 11.45 -16.65 2.13
N LYS A 105 11.13 -17.64 2.97
CA LYS A 105 10.43 -18.85 2.53
C LYS A 105 9.14 -18.39 1.88
N ASN A 106 8.98 -18.67 0.59
CA ASN A 106 7.78 -18.35 -0.17
C ASN A 106 6.59 -19.11 0.44
N VAL A 107 5.72 -18.40 1.16
CA VAL A 107 4.48 -18.92 1.76
C VAL A 107 3.45 -19.36 0.69
N ASN A 108 3.73 -19.11 -0.60
CA ASN A 108 2.80 -19.34 -1.69
C ASN A 108 2.69 -20.80 -2.19
N GLN A 109 3.42 -21.76 -1.61
CA GLN A 109 3.29 -23.17 -2.00
C GLN A 109 2.14 -23.90 -1.28
N HIS A 110 1.68 -23.44 -0.11
CA HIS A 110 0.58 -24.11 0.60
C HIS A 110 -0.81 -23.86 -0.02
N LYS A 111 -1.05 -22.72 -0.68
CA LYS A 111 -2.36 -22.45 -1.32
C LYS A 111 -2.63 -23.27 -2.58
N LYS A 112 -1.60 -23.76 -3.28
CA LYS A 112 -1.79 -24.59 -4.48
C LYS A 112 -2.09 -26.06 -4.15
N GLN A 113 -1.68 -26.55 -2.98
CA GLN A 113 -1.99 -27.93 -2.55
C GLN A 113 -3.40 -28.07 -1.97
N LEU A 114 -3.95 -27.04 -1.30
CA LEU A 114 -5.34 -27.10 -0.80
C LEU A 114 -6.40 -27.08 -1.92
N ARG A 115 -6.11 -26.48 -3.09
CA ARG A 115 -7.04 -26.47 -4.23
C ARG A 115 -7.06 -27.76 -5.05
N LYS A 116 -5.99 -28.56 -5.03
CA LYS A 116 -5.99 -29.86 -5.73
C LYS A 116 -6.75 -30.94 -4.98
N LYS A 117 -6.84 -30.87 -3.64
CA LYS A 117 -7.61 -31.84 -2.84
C LYS A 117 -9.14 -31.68 -2.92
N THR A 118 -9.64 -30.57 -3.45
CA THR A 118 -11.09 -30.32 -3.57
C THR A 118 -11.68 -30.68 -4.94
N GLN A 119 -10.88 -31.14 -5.89
CA GLN A 119 -11.34 -31.44 -7.26
C GLN A 119 -11.64 -32.93 -7.53
N ASP A 120 -11.33 -33.85 -6.60
CA ASP A 120 -11.52 -35.30 -6.79
C ASP A 120 -12.76 -35.90 -6.08
N VAL A 121 -13.69 -35.07 -5.60
CA VAL A 121 -15.00 -35.59 -5.17
C VAL A 121 -15.99 -35.44 -6.32
N LYS A 122 -16.16 -36.53 -7.10
CA LYS A 122 -17.24 -36.64 -8.09
C LYS A 122 -18.59 -36.35 -7.40
N PRO A 123 -19.44 -35.48 -7.96
CA PRO A 123 -20.79 -35.31 -7.43
C PRO A 123 -21.58 -36.63 -7.56
N PRO A 124 -22.40 -37.00 -6.57
CA PRO A 124 -23.24 -38.19 -6.66
C PRO A 124 -24.23 -38.04 -7.82
N GLN A 125 -24.24 -39.02 -8.73
CA GLN A 125 -25.11 -39.02 -9.89
C GLN A 125 -26.58 -39.13 -9.46
N ALA A 126 -27.40 -38.14 -9.83
CA ALA A 126 -28.83 -38.16 -9.60
C ALA A 126 -29.48 -39.31 -10.39
N LYS A 127 -30.07 -40.27 -9.67
CA LYS A 127 -30.90 -41.34 -10.26
C LYS A 127 -32.15 -40.68 -10.87
N LYS A 128 -32.29 -40.78 -12.20
CA LYS A 128 -33.50 -40.36 -12.92
C LYS A 128 -34.68 -41.26 -12.50
N PHE A 129 -35.65 -40.70 -11.78
CA PHE A 129 -36.95 -41.33 -11.60
C PHE A 129 -37.72 -41.28 -12.93
N LYS A 130 -37.97 -42.44 -13.53
CA LYS A 130 -38.93 -42.58 -14.63
C LYS A 130 -40.34 -42.49 -14.03
N LYS A 131 -41.11 -41.46 -14.38
CA LYS A 131 -42.55 -41.44 -14.17
C LYS A 131 -43.18 -42.46 -15.11
N LYS A 132 -43.95 -43.39 -14.56
CA LYS A 132 -44.99 -44.16 -15.27
C LYS A 132 -46.32 -43.48 -14.99
#